data_AF-A0A9R0Q1I9-F1
#
_entry.id   AF-A0A9R0Q1I9-F1
#
_cell.length_a   1.000
_cell.length_b   1.000
_cell.length_c   1.000
_cell.angle_alpha   90.00
_cell.angle_beta   90.00
_cell.angle_gamma   90.00
#
_symmetry.space_group_name_H-M   'P 1'
#
loop_
_entity.id
_entity.type
_entity.pdbx_description
1 polymer ?
#
loop_
_entity_poly.entity_id
_entity_poly.type
_entity_poly.pdbx_seq_one_letter_code
_entity_poly.pdbx_strand_id
1 'polypeptide(L)'
;MTTHERKTVDLEEGWAFMQKGITKLKNILEGKPEPQFSSEDYMMLYTTIYNMCTQKPPHDYSQQLYDKYRESFEEYISSMVSSRVFRVLIVGLVRVMMILFTSVRL
;
A
#
# COMPACT_ATOMS: atom_id res chain seq x y z
N MET A 1 8.63 -29.98 8.77
CA MET A 1 8.11 -28.64 8.48
C MET A 1 8.19 -28.44 6.99
N THR A 2 7.08 -28.59 6.27
CA THR A 2 7.01 -28.30 4.84
C THR A 2 7.20 -26.80 4.67
N THR A 3 8.38 -26.39 4.21
CA THR A 3 8.61 -25.05 3.72
C THR A 3 7.74 -24.87 2.49
N HIS A 4 6.57 -24.26 2.65
CA HIS A 4 5.90 -23.63 1.52
C HIS A 4 6.85 -22.54 1.05
N GLU A 5 7.61 -22.84 0.00
CA GLU A 5 8.38 -21.84 -0.72
C GLU A 5 7.42 -20.75 -1.14
N ARG A 6 7.52 -19.59 -0.50
CA ARG A 6 6.72 -18.43 -0.88
C ARG A 6 7.13 -18.09 -2.30
N LYS A 7 6.18 -18.19 -3.23
CA LYS A 7 6.40 -17.81 -4.62
C LYS A 7 6.86 -16.35 -4.64
N THR A 8 7.95 -16.08 -5.34
CA THR A 8 8.42 -14.71 -5.55
C THR A 8 7.36 -13.95 -6.33
N VAL A 9 6.88 -12.86 -5.74
CA VAL A 9 6.00 -11.86 -6.33
C VAL A 9 6.88 -10.88 -7.08
N ASP A 10 6.63 -10.73 -8.37
CA ASP A 10 7.30 -9.71 -9.18
C ASP A 10 6.85 -8.31 -8.74
N LEU A 11 7.74 -7.32 -8.89
CA LEU A 11 7.45 -5.95 -8.52
C LEU A 11 6.24 -5.39 -9.27
N GLU A 12 6.14 -5.63 -10.58
CA GLU A 12 5.07 -5.11 -11.42
C GLU A 12 3.74 -5.76 -11.05
N GLU A 13 3.73 -7.07 -10.83
CA GLU A 13 2.57 -7.83 -10.41
C GLU A 13 2.06 -7.35 -9.04
N GLY A 14 2.95 -7.30 -8.05
CA GLY A 14 2.60 -6.86 -6.71
C GLY A 14 2.18 -5.40 -6.66
N TRP A 15 2.86 -4.52 -7.40
CA TRP A 15 2.49 -3.11 -7.49
C TRP A 15 1.13 -2.90 -8.19
N ALA A 16 0.85 -3.61 -9.28
CA ALA A 16 -0.45 -3.55 -9.94
C ALA A 16 -1.59 -3.95 -8.99
N PHE A 17 -1.35 -4.92 -8.10
CA PHE A 17 -2.29 -5.26 -7.03
C PHE A 17 -2.45 -4.11 -6.02
N MET A 18 -1.34 -3.52 -5.54
CA MET A 18 -1.39 -2.40 -4.60
C MET A 18 -2.11 -1.18 -5.19
N GLN A 19 -1.93 -0.89 -6.48
CA GLN A 19 -2.61 0.21 -7.17
C GLN A 19 -4.13 0.06 -7.17
N LYS A 20 -4.66 -1.18 -7.24
CA LYS A 20 -6.10 -1.43 -7.10
C LYS A 20 -6.58 -1.04 -5.70
N GLY A 21 -5.82 -1.40 -4.66
CA GLY A 21 -6.09 -0.99 -3.28
C GLY A 21 -6.05 0.53 -3.11
N ILE A 22 -5.04 1.20 -3.66
CA ILE A 22 -4.94 2.67 -3.64
C ILE A 22 -6.14 3.31 -4.36
N THR A 23 -6.55 2.78 -5.51
CA THR A 23 -7.70 3.28 -6.28
C THR A 23 -9.00 3.14 -5.51
N LYS A 24 -9.24 1.96 -4.90
CA LYS A 24 -10.38 1.71 -4.02
C LYS A 24 -10.42 2.72 -2.87
N LEU A 25 -9.28 2.96 -2.21
CA LEU A 25 -9.17 3.96 -1.17
C LEU A 25 -9.52 5.37 -1.70
N LYS A 26 -8.96 5.80 -2.84
CA LYS A 26 -9.28 7.10 -3.45
C LYS A 26 -10.79 7.23 -3.71
N ASN A 27 -11.43 6.21 -4.29
CA ASN A 27 -12.87 6.22 -4.54
C ASN A 27 -13.70 6.37 -3.25
N ILE A 28 -13.34 5.65 -2.18
CA ILE A 28 -13.99 5.77 -0.87
C ILE A 28 -13.84 7.18 -0.31
N LEU A 29 -12.64 7.76 -0.40
CA LEU A 29 -12.36 9.12 0.09
C LEU A 29 -13.10 10.19 -0.72
N GLU A 30 -13.29 9.97 -2.02
CA GLU A 30 -14.09 10.85 -2.90
C GLU A 30 -15.60 10.65 -2.75
N GLY A 31 -16.05 9.69 -1.91
CA GLY A 31 -17.47 9.40 -1.70
C GLY A 31 -18.14 8.71 -2.90
N LYS A 32 -17.36 8.09 -3.80
CA LYS A 32 -17.89 7.29 -4.91
C LYS A 32 -18.56 6.01 -4.37
N PRO A 33 -19.47 5.38 -5.14
CA PRO A 33 -20.09 4.12 -4.77
C PRO A 33 -19.08 2.97 -4.87
N GLU A 34 -18.25 2.85 -3.83
CA GLU A 34 -17.21 1.84 -3.67
C GLU A 34 -17.42 1.12 -2.33
N PRO A 35 -17.44 -0.22 -2.29
CA PRO A 35 -17.52 -0.95 -1.03
C PRO A 35 -16.33 -0.61 -0.12
N GLN A 36 -16.58 -0.59 1.19
CA GLN A 36 -15.51 -0.47 2.17
C GLN A 36 -14.55 -1.67 2.08
N PHE A 37 -13.34 -1.50 2.62
CA PHE A 37 -12.40 -2.62 2.73
C PHE A 37 -12.92 -3.69 3.69
N SER A 38 -12.87 -4.95 3.24
CA SER A 38 -13.09 -6.10 4.11
C SER A 38 -11.82 -6.44 4.89
N SER A 39 -11.93 -7.26 5.94
CA SER A 39 -10.76 -7.81 6.63
C SER A 39 -9.86 -8.62 5.69
N GLU A 40 -10.44 -9.32 4.73
CA GLU A 40 -9.72 -10.08 3.71
C GLU A 40 -8.92 -9.15 2.79
N ASP A 41 -9.49 -8.03 2.36
CA ASP A 41 -8.78 -7.05 1.53
C ASP A 41 -7.54 -6.53 2.26
N TYR A 42 -7.69 -6.13 3.54
CA TYR A 42 -6.56 -5.68 4.35
C TYR A 42 -5.50 -6.76 4.51
N MET A 43 -5.92 -8.00 4.72
CA MET A 43 -5.00 -9.13 4.89
C MET A 43 -4.24 -9.43 3.60
N MET A 44 -4.89 -9.37 2.44
CA MET A 44 -4.23 -9.55 1.14
C MET A 44 -3.22 -8.43 0.84
N LEU A 45 -3.59 -7.17 1.07
CA LEU A 45 -2.69 -6.02 0.90
C LEU A 45 -1.46 -6.14 1.81
N TYR A 46 -1.67 -6.43 3.10
CA TYR A 46 -0.59 -6.61 4.05
C TYR A 46 0.34 -7.76 3.66
N THR A 47 -0.24 -8.92 3.31
CA THR A 47 0.52 -10.11 2.91
C THR A 47 1.35 -9.85 1.66
N THR A 48 0.81 -9.11 0.69
CA THR A 48 1.50 -8.76 -0.56
C THR A 48 2.71 -7.86 -0.27
N ILE A 49 2.53 -6.79 0.53
CA ILE A 49 3.64 -5.93 0.95
C ILE A 49 4.70 -6.74 1.70
N TYR A 50 4.27 -7.53 2.68
CA TYR A 50 5.17 -8.33 3.51
C TYR A 50 5.99 -9.31 2.66
N ASN A 51 5.36 -10.02 1.73
CA ASN A 51 6.06 -10.94 0.84
C ASN A 51 7.08 -10.23 -0.04
N MET A 52 6.71 -9.11 -0.67
CA MET A 52 7.64 -8.34 -1.52
C MET A 52 8.81 -7.72 -0.74
N CYS A 53 8.62 -7.37 0.53
CA CYS A 53 9.67 -6.81 1.39
C CYS A 53 10.57 -7.88 2.04
N THR A 54 10.09 -9.12 2.19
CA THR A 54 10.83 -10.21 2.85
C THR A 54 11.44 -11.22 1.87
N GLN A 55 11.33 -10.95 0.57
CA GLN A 55 12.00 -11.71 -0.48
C GLN A 55 13.52 -11.63 -0.38
N LYS A 56 14.20 -12.72 -0.71
CA LYS A 56 15.67 -12.75 -0.72
C LYS A 56 16.22 -11.86 -1.84
N PRO A 57 17.42 -11.26 -1.68
CA PRO A 57 18.10 -10.56 -2.75
C PRO A 57 18.20 -11.44 -4.02
N PRO A 58 18.00 -10.87 -5.22
CA PRO A 58 17.89 -9.45 -5.56
C PRO A 58 16.47 -8.84 -5.49
N HIS A 59 15.48 -9.58 -4.96
CA HIS A 59 14.05 -9.22 -5.04
C HIS A 59 13.51 -8.51 -3.78
N ASP A 60 14.38 -7.83 -3.03
CA ASP A 60 13.94 -6.93 -1.96
C ASP A 60 13.40 -5.64 -2.61
N TYR A 61 12.08 -5.51 -2.59
CA TYR A 61 11.38 -4.38 -3.18
C TYR A 61 10.94 -3.34 -2.16
N SER A 62 11.38 -3.44 -0.90
CA SER A 62 10.96 -2.55 0.18
C SER A 62 11.15 -1.06 -0.16
N GLN A 63 12.32 -0.70 -0.68
CA GLN A 63 12.61 0.68 -1.06
C GLN A 63 11.76 1.14 -2.26
N GLN A 64 11.66 0.31 -3.30
CA GLN A 64 10.91 0.63 -4.50
C GLN A 64 9.41 0.79 -4.23
N LEU A 65 8.85 -0.03 -3.33
CA LEU A 65 7.48 0.08 -2.88
C LEU A 65 7.26 1.38 -2.10
N TYR A 66 8.17 1.76 -1.21
CA TYR A 66 8.07 3.02 -0.48
C TYR A 66 8.03 4.23 -1.43
N ASP A 67 8.94 4.28 -2.41
CA ASP A 67 9.03 5.38 -3.36
C ASP A 67 7.74 5.48 -4.20
N LYS A 68 7.26 4.35 -4.76
CA LYS A 68 6.02 4.29 -5.53
C LYS A 68 4.78 4.67 -4.72
N TYR A 69 4.72 4.23 -3.45
CA TYR A 69 3.65 4.62 -2.54
C TYR A 69 3.64 6.11 -2.29
N ARG A 70 4.82 6.67 -1.98
CA ARG A 70 5.00 8.08 -1.74
C ARG A 70 4.53 8.90 -2.94
N GLU A 71 5.00 8.58 -4.15
CA GLU A 71 4.61 9.27 -5.38
C GLU A 71 3.08 9.23 -5.60
N SER A 72 2.47 8.04 -5.50
CA SER A 72 1.02 7.86 -5.72
C SER A 72 0.14 8.67 -4.77
N PHE A 73 0.60 8.86 -3.53
CA PHE A 73 -0.08 9.66 -2.52
C PHE A 73 0.27 11.14 -2.64
N GLU A 74 1.50 11.52 -2.97
CA GLU A 74 1.89 12.91 -3.23
C GLU A 74 1.08 13.49 -4.40
N GLU A 75 0.92 12.74 -5.50
CA GLU A 75 0.06 13.11 -6.62
C GLU A 75 -1.38 13.35 -6.18
N TYR A 76 -1.94 12.44 -5.39
CA TYR A 76 -3.31 12.55 -4.89
C TYR A 76 -3.50 13.71 -3.92
N ILE A 77 -2.53 13.95 -3.03
CA ILE A 77 -2.57 15.08 -2.11
C ILE A 77 -2.45 16.38 -2.91
N SER A 78 -1.57 16.45 -3.90
CA SER A 78 -1.40 17.63 -4.76
C SER A 78 -2.67 17.93 -5.55
N SER A 79 -3.37 16.92 -6.07
CA SER A 79 -4.66 17.12 -6.75
C SER A 79 -5.78 17.55 -5.79
N MET A 80 -5.75 17.08 -4.53
CA MET A 80 -6.77 17.36 -3.51
C MET A 80 -6.54 18.66 -2.72
N VAL A 81 -5.33 19.24 -2.71
CA VAL A 81 -5.00 20.49 -1.99
C VAL A 81 -5.83 21.70 -2.46
N SER A 82 -6.58 21.58 -3.56
CA SER A 82 -7.62 22.54 -3.94
C SER A 82 -8.87 22.51 -3.02
N SER A 83 -9.04 21.52 -2.13
CA SER A 83 -10.17 21.39 -1.20
C SER A 83 -9.69 21.10 0.24
N ARG A 84 -9.96 22.04 1.16
CA ARG A 84 -9.26 22.17 2.46
C ARG A 84 -9.59 21.13 3.55
N VAL A 85 -10.53 20.21 3.35
CA VAL A 85 -11.11 19.41 4.45
C VAL A 85 -10.47 18.02 4.64
N PHE A 86 -9.73 17.50 3.65
CA PHE A 86 -9.32 16.08 3.63
C PHE A 86 -7.91 15.77 4.17
N ARG A 87 -7.14 16.81 4.55
CA ARG A 87 -5.71 16.70 4.88
C ARG A 87 -5.38 15.86 6.12
N VAL A 88 -6.28 15.78 7.11
CA VAL A 88 -5.95 15.21 8.43
C VAL A 88 -6.11 13.68 8.46
N LEU A 89 -7.09 13.12 7.75
CA LEU A 89 -7.36 11.68 7.74
C LEU A 89 -6.36 10.89 6.89
N ILE A 90 -5.94 11.43 5.74
CA ILE A 90 -4.96 10.78 4.85
C ILE A 90 -3.57 10.79 5.47
N VAL A 91 -3.16 11.90 6.08
CA VAL A 91 -1.88 11.98 6.81
C VAL A 91 -1.85 10.98 7.97
N GLY A 92 -2.99 10.72 8.61
CA GLY A 92 -3.14 9.68 9.63
C GLY A 92 -2.92 8.26 9.08
N LEU A 93 -3.57 7.90 7.97
CA LEU A 93 -3.43 6.57 7.34
C LEU A 93 -2.03 6.34 6.76
N VAL A 94 -1.44 7.34 6.11
CA VAL A 94 -0.06 7.28 5.61
C VAL A 94 0.92 7.15 6.77
N ARG A 95 0.67 7.82 7.91
CA ARG A 95 1.48 7.64 9.13
C ARG A 95 1.35 6.23 9.69
N VAL A 96 0.15 5.64 9.72
CA VAL A 96 -0.05 4.25 10.17
C VAL A 96 0.66 3.26 9.25
N MET A 97 0.62 3.47 7.92
CA MET A 97 1.39 2.65 6.99
C MET A 97 2.91 2.83 7.15
N MET A 98 3.42 4.05 7.38
CA MET A 98 4.84 4.27 7.68
C MET A 98 5.27 3.62 8.99
N ILE A 99 4.42 3.65 10.02
CA ILE A 99 4.68 2.97 11.31
C ILE A 99 4.75 1.45 11.11
N LEU A 100 3.81 0.87 10.35
CA LEU A 100 3.86 -0.55 10.00
C LEU A 100 5.12 -0.90 9.18
N PHE A 101 5.55 -0.02 8.28
CA PHE A 101 6.77 -0.22 7.49
C PHE A 101 8.06 -0.14 8.34
N THR A 102 8.06 0.70 9.37
CA THR A 102 9.19 0.81 10.32
C THR A 102 9.27 -0.42 11.22
N SER A 103 8.13 -0.99 11.62
CA SER A 103 8.06 -2.21 12.44
C SER A 103 8.42 -3.50 11.68
N VAL A 104 8.34 -3.51 10.34
CA VAL A 104 8.74 -4.67 9.50
C VAL A 104 10.24 -4.66 9.17
N ARG A 105 10.96 -3.56 9.43
CA ARG A 105 12.42 -3.43 9.25
C ARG A 105 13.24 -3.78 10.50
N LEU A 106 12.61 -4.36 11.54
CA LEU A 106 13.24 -4.83 12.78
C LEU A 106 13.24 -6.36 12.88
#